data_AF-A0A1G7A8X9-F1
#
_entry.id   AF-A0A1G7A8X9-F1
#
_cell.length_a   1.000
_cell.length_b   1.000
_cell.length_c   1.000
_cell.angle_alpha   90.00
_cell.angle_beta   90.00
_cell.angle_gamma   90.00
#
_symmetry.space_group_name_H-M   'P 1'
#
loop_
_entity.id
_entity.type
_entity.pdbx_description
1 polymer ?
#
loop_
_entity_poly.entity_id
_entity_poly.type
_entity_poly.pdbx_seq_one_letter_code
_entity_poly.pdbx_strand_id
1 'polypeptide(L)'
;MHSKMKNTIRAVVAFCLASALCGAANGQEIPPACEQLARTMEACTADLARWGDFNDPAGAAKLRESMQANITHLRAGLRQAVRDKGALAVAQHCADHDVKAKIVGDFGGMITPVLMNHGDATNCQNALASMQ
;
A
#
# COMPACT_ATOMS: atom_id res chain seq x y z
N MET A 1 34.11 -40.69 -8.37
CA MET A 1 33.52 -39.51 -9.05
C MET A 1 31.98 -39.43 -8.96
N HIS A 2 31.29 -40.18 -8.08
CA HIS A 2 29.82 -40.23 -8.04
C HIS A 2 29.13 -39.25 -7.07
N SER A 3 29.86 -38.53 -6.22
CA SER A 3 29.23 -37.71 -5.15
C SER A 3 28.89 -36.27 -5.56
N LYS A 4 29.61 -35.67 -6.52
CA LYS A 4 29.39 -34.27 -6.92
C LYS A 4 28.11 -34.05 -7.75
N MET A 5 27.66 -35.07 -8.48
CA MET A 5 26.55 -34.94 -9.44
C MET A 5 25.18 -34.89 -8.76
N LYS A 6 25.03 -35.48 -7.56
CA LYS A 6 23.77 -35.49 -6.81
C LYS A 6 23.42 -34.13 -6.18
N ASN A 7 24.42 -33.33 -5.81
CA ASN A 7 24.20 -32.02 -5.18
C ASN A 7 23.77 -30.95 -6.19
N THR A 8 24.24 -31.04 -7.44
CA THR A 8 23.86 -30.08 -8.49
C THR A 8 22.40 -30.24 -8.90
N ILE A 9 21.89 -31.48 -8.94
CA ILE A 9 20.50 -31.77 -9.29
C ILE A 9 19.54 -31.22 -8.22
N ARG A 10 19.90 -31.33 -6.94
CA ARG A 10 19.10 -30.77 -5.83
C ARG A 10 19.05 -29.24 -5.87
N ALA A 11 20.13 -28.57 -6.27
CA ALA A 11 20.16 -27.11 -6.38
C ALA A 11 19.29 -26.58 -7.53
N VAL A 12 19.25 -27.28 -8.67
CA VAL A 12 18.45 -26.87 -9.83
C VAL A 12 16.95 -27.06 -9.57
N VAL A 13 16.56 -28.15 -8.90
CA VAL A 13 15.15 -28.39 -8.53
C VAL A 13 14.65 -27.36 -7.50
N ALA A 14 15.48 -26.95 -6.55
CA ALA A 14 15.13 -25.89 -5.60
C ALA A 14 14.94 -24.51 -6.27
N PHE A 15 15.71 -24.22 -7.33
CA PHE A 15 15.60 -22.94 -8.05
C PHE A 15 14.37 -22.87 -8.98
N CYS A 16 13.95 -24.00 -9.56
CA CYS A 16 12.72 -24.09 -10.37
C CYS A 16 11.44 -24.07 -9.53
N LEU A 17 11.46 -24.53 -8.27
CA LEU A 17 10.29 -24.45 -7.37
C LEU A 17 10.04 -23.04 -6.82
N ALA A 18 11.07 -22.20 -6.71
CA ALA A 18 10.89 -20.80 -6.30
C ALA A 18 10.26 -19.91 -7.39
N SER A 19 10.48 -20.25 -8.67
CA SER A 19 9.92 -19.51 -9.81
C SER A 19 8.46 -19.91 -10.12
N ALA A 20 8.02 -21.09 -9.68
CA ALA A 20 6.64 -21.56 -9.86
C ALA A 20 5.64 -20.94 -8.86
N LEU A 21 6.10 -20.39 -7.73
CA LEU A 21 5.25 -19.71 -6.75
C LEU A 21 4.83 -18.29 -7.17
N CYS A 22 5.44 -17.71 -8.21
CA CYS A 22 5.00 -16.44 -8.79
C CYS A 22 3.91 -16.59 -9.88
N GLY A 23 3.47 -17.82 -10.18
CA GLY A 23 2.74 -18.09 -11.43
C GLY A 23 1.22 -18.30 -11.35
N ALA A 24 0.61 -18.44 -10.18
CA ALA A 24 -0.81 -18.82 -10.12
C ALA A 24 -1.55 -18.36 -8.85
N ALA A 25 -1.55 -17.06 -8.61
CA ALA A 25 -2.60 -16.41 -7.83
C ALA A 25 -3.43 -15.52 -8.76
N ASN A 26 -4.12 -16.12 -9.74
CA ASN A 26 -5.12 -15.42 -10.57
C ASN A 26 -6.42 -15.18 -9.78
N GLY A 27 -6.29 -14.73 -8.54
CA GLY A 27 -7.38 -14.38 -7.65
C GLY A 27 -7.55 -12.87 -7.54
N GLN A 28 -7.62 -12.15 -8.67
CA GLN A 28 -7.98 -10.71 -8.74
C GLN A 28 -7.40 -9.86 -7.58
N GLU A 29 -6.14 -10.10 -7.24
CA GLU A 29 -5.52 -9.48 -6.09
C GLU A 29 -5.06 -8.08 -6.48
N ILE A 30 -5.29 -7.11 -5.59
CA ILE A 30 -4.85 -5.74 -5.81
C ILE A 30 -3.32 -5.76 -5.93
N PRO A 31 -2.72 -5.17 -6.98
CA PRO A 31 -1.27 -5.19 -7.13
C PRO A 31 -0.57 -4.59 -5.90
N PRO A 32 0.60 -5.12 -5.50
CA PRO A 32 1.30 -4.66 -4.29
C PRO A 32 1.54 -3.15 -4.23
N ALA A 33 1.84 -2.52 -5.37
CA ALA A 33 2.01 -1.07 -5.47
C ALA A 33 0.72 -0.30 -5.14
N CYS A 34 -0.44 -0.77 -5.60
CA CYS A 34 -1.72 -0.15 -5.27
C CYS A 34 -2.12 -0.38 -3.81
N GLU A 35 -1.80 -1.55 -3.26
CA GLU A 35 -2.04 -1.84 -1.84
C GLU A 35 -1.16 -0.98 -0.92
N GLN A 36 0.05 -0.62 -1.37
CA GLN A 36 0.88 0.36 -0.68
C GLN A 36 0.20 1.73 -0.58
N LEU A 37 -0.42 2.21 -1.67
CA LEU A 37 -1.17 3.47 -1.65
C LEU A 37 -2.30 3.43 -0.61
N ALA A 38 -3.12 2.38 -0.63
CA ALA A 38 -4.22 2.21 0.32
C ALA A 38 -3.73 2.17 1.77
N ARG A 39 -2.64 1.45 2.05
CA ARG A 39 -2.03 1.39 3.39
C ARG A 39 -1.49 2.73 3.85
N THR A 40 -0.90 3.53 2.95
CA THR A 40 -0.47 4.88 3.32
C THR A 40 -1.65 5.78 3.68
N MET A 41 -2.75 5.70 2.92
CA MET A 41 -3.98 6.43 3.25
C MET A 41 -4.53 6.02 4.62
N GLU A 42 -4.53 4.72 4.93
CA GLU A 42 -4.94 4.18 6.24
C GLU A 42 -4.08 4.74 7.38
N ALA A 43 -2.75 4.66 7.24
CA ALA A 43 -1.81 5.14 8.26
C ALA A 43 -1.97 6.64 8.52
N CYS A 44 -2.03 7.44 7.46
CA CYS A 44 -2.18 8.89 7.56
C CYS A 44 -3.50 9.33 8.16
N THR A 45 -4.59 8.66 7.78
CA THR A 45 -5.90 8.93 8.38
C THR A 45 -5.92 8.56 9.85
N ALA A 46 -5.33 7.43 10.23
CA ALA A 46 -5.34 6.97 11.61
C ALA A 46 -4.62 7.95 12.54
N ASP A 47 -3.48 8.49 12.12
CA ASP A 47 -2.75 9.50 12.87
C ASP A 47 -3.54 10.83 12.93
N LEU A 48 -4.14 11.27 11.82
CA LEU A 48 -4.97 12.48 11.80
C LEU A 48 -6.21 12.35 12.70
N ALA A 49 -6.88 11.19 12.68
CA ALA A 49 -8.02 10.92 13.55
C ALA A 49 -7.61 10.84 15.02
N ARG A 50 -6.44 10.25 15.33
CA ARG A 50 -5.89 10.22 16.69
C ARG A 50 -5.63 11.64 17.20
N TRP A 51 -5.05 12.51 16.38
CA TRP A 51 -4.89 13.92 16.74
C TRP A 51 -6.25 14.61 16.92
N GLY A 52 -7.21 14.30 16.04
CA GLY A 52 -8.58 14.79 16.12
C GLY A 52 -9.30 14.38 17.40
N ASP A 53 -9.06 13.18 17.96
CA ASP A 53 -9.71 12.74 19.21
C ASP A 53 -9.48 13.71 20.38
N PHE A 54 -8.35 14.44 20.37
CA PHE A 54 -8.02 15.41 21.41
C PHE A 54 -8.59 16.81 21.15
N ASN A 55 -8.87 17.15 19.88
CA ASN A 55 -9.19 18.52 19.46
C ASN A 55 -10.64 18.67 18.96
N ASP A 56 -11.14 17.68 18.22
CA ASP A 56 -12.50 17.58 17.70
C ASP A 56 -12.91 16.09 17.58
N PRO A 57 -13.40 15.47 18.67
CA PRO A 57 -13.76 14.05 18.70
C PRO A 57 -14.85 13.68 17.69
N ALA A 58 -15.80 14.59 17.43
CA ALA A 58 -16.87 14.35 16.48
C ALA A 58 -16.34 14.37 15.04
N GLY A 59 -15.43 15.31 14.72
CA GLY A 59 -14.70 15.32 13.47
C GLY A 59 -13.84 14.07 13.27
N ALA A 60 -13.13 13.62 14.29
CA ALA A 60 -12.31 12.42 14.25
C ALA A 60 -13.13 11.14 13.97
N ALA A 61 -14.30 11.00 14.62
CA ALA A 61 -15.21 9.88 14.36
C ALA A 61 -15.70 9.87 12.90
N LYS A 62 -16.12 11.03 12.37
CA LYS A 62 -16.54 11.18 10.97
C LYS A 62 -15.41 10.89 9.99
N LEU A 63 -14.19 11.32 10.32
CA LEU A 63 -13.01 11.07 9.49
C LEU A 63 -12.75 9.56 9.35
N ARG A 64 -12.80 8.80 10.45
CA ARG A 64 -12.64 7.34 10.41
C ARG A 64 -13.68 6.66 9.53
N GLU A 65 -14.96 7.01 9.73
CA GLU A 65 -16.06 6.43 8.97
C GLU A 65 -15.92 6.73 7.47
N SER A 66 -15.73 8.00 7.13
CA SER A 66 -15.55 8.46 5.75
C SER A 66 -14.36 7.76 5.09
N MET A 67 -13.24 7.65 5.80
CA MET A 67 -12.04 7.06 5.21
C MET A 67 -12.10 5.55 5.08
N GLN A 68 -12.70 4.85 6.03
CA GLN A 68 -12.93 3.42 5.89
C GLN A 68 -13.81 3.11 4.67
N ALA A 69 -14.84 3.92 4.42
CA ALA A 69 -15.64 3.83 3.21
C ALA A 69 -14.80 4.13 1.96
N ASN A 70 -14.06 5.24 1.94
CA ASN A 70 -13.23 5.64 0.79
C ASN A 70 -12.16 4.59 0.43
N ILE A 71 -11.49 4.01 1.43
CA ILE A 71 -10.49 2.95 1.20
C ILE A 71 -11.15 1.68 0.67
N THR A 72 -12.33 1.33 1.18
CA THR A 72 -13.10 0.19 0.68
C THR A 72 -13.50 0.41 -0.79
N HIS A 73 -13.99 1.60 -1.13
CA HIS A 73 -14.31 1.98 -2.51
C HIS A 73 -13.07 2.01 -3.41
N LEU A 74 -11.95 2.53 -2.93
CA LEU A 74 -10.68 2.51 -3.66
C LEU A 74 -10.25 1.08 -3.98
N ARG A 75 -10.21 0.19 -2.99
CA ARG A 75 -9.85 -1.22 -3.18
C ARG A 75 -10.82 -1.91 -4.16
N ALA A 76 -12.12 -1.65 -4.07
CA ALA A 76 -13.11 -2.17 -5.01
C ALA A 76 -12.88 -1.66 -6.44
N GLY A 77 -12.61 -0.35 -6.60
CA GLY A 77 -12.28 0.27 -7.87
C GLY A 77 -10.99 -0.26 -8.48
N LEU A 78 -9.96 -0.52 -7.67
CA LEU A 78 -8.72 -1.14 -8.11
C LEU A 78 -8.94 -2.58 -8.58
N ARG A 79 -9.72 -3.39 -7.85
CA ARG A 79 -10.09 -4.74 -8.31
C ARG A 79 -10.86 -4.70 -9.62
N GLN A 80 -11.77 -3.73 -9.79
CA GLN A 80 -12.48 -3.54 -11.05
C GLN A 80 -11.54 -3.14 -12.17
N ALA A 81 -10.62 -2.19 -11.93
CA ALA A 81 -9.62 -1.80 -12.92
C ALA A 81 -8.70 -2.96 -13.32
N VAL A 82 -8.35 -3.84 -12.37
CA VAL A 82 -7.58 -5.06 -12.64
C VAL A 82 -8.36 -6.01 -13.55
N ARG A 83 -9.68 -6.15 -13.34
CA ARG A 83 -10.55 -6.94 -14.23
C ARG A 83 -10.62 -6.35 -15.64
N ASP A 84 -10.73 -5.02 -15.74
CA ASP A 84 -11.00 -4.35 -17.02
C ASP A 84 -9.73 -4.12 -17.86
N LYS A 85 -8.60 -3.80 -17.20
CA LYS A 85 -7.35 -3.38 -17.85
C LYS A 85 -6.18 -4.33 -17.63
N GLY A 86 -6.35 -5.33 -16.76
CA GLY A 86 -5.30 -6.26 -16.37
C GLY A 86 -4.42 -5.75 -15.22
N ALA A 87 -3.88 -6.70 -14.44
CA ALA A 87 -3.11 -6.40 -13.24
C ALA A 87 -1.84 -5.57 -13.50
N LEU A 88 -1.13 -5.84 -14.61
CA LEU A 88 0.13 -5.16 -14.93
C LEU A 88 -0.07 -3.67 -15.21
N ALA A 89 -1.08 -3.31 -16.03
CA ALA A 89 -1.36 -1.91 -16.35
C ALA A 89 -1.75 -1.11 -15.09
N VAL A 90 -2.56 -1.71 -14.22
CA VAL A 90 -2.95 -1.09 -12.94
C VAL A 90 -1.75 -0.97 -11.99
N ALA A 91 -0.89 -1.99 -11.91
CA ALA A 91 0.33 -1.95 -11.11
C ALA A 91 1.26 -0.82 -11.56
N GLN A 92 1.46 -0.67 -12.88
CA GLN A 92 2.26 0.42 -13.46
C GLN A 92 1.69 1.79 -13.10
N HIS A 93 0.37 1.94 -13.20
CA HIS A 93 -0.29 3.21 -12.83
C HIS A 93 -0.14 3.53 -11.34
N CYS A 94 -0.29 2.57 -10.44
CA CYS A 94 -0.07 2.79 -9.01
C CYS A 94 1.40 3.00 -8.64
N ALA A 95 2.32 2.48 -9.46
CA ALA A 95 3.75 2.68 -9.31
C ALA A 95 4.23 4.03 -9.90
N ASP A 96 3.36 4.72 -10.65
CA ASP A 96 3.65 5.98 -11.33
C ASP A 96 4.09 7.05 -10.32
N HIS A 97 5.16 7.75 -10.68
CA HIS A 97 5.76 8.76 -9.81
C HIS A 97 4.79 9.92 -9.54
N ASP A 98 4.01 10.36 -10.53
CA ASP A 98 3.09 11.49 -10.37
C ASP A 98 1.93 11.11 -9.43
N VAL A 99 1.46 9.86 -9.50
CA VAL A 99 0.45 9.32 -8.59
C VAL A 99 0.98 9.31 -7.15
N LYS A 100 2.19 8.78 -6.94
CA LYS A 100 2.83 8.75 -5.62
C LYS A 100 3.10 10.15 -5.10
N ALA A 101 3.67 11.04 -5.92
CA ALA A 101 3.99 12.41 -5.55
C ALA A 101 2.73 13.19 -5.15
N LYS A 102 1.62 13.00 -5.88
CA LYS A 102 0.33 13.60 -5.51
C LYS A 102 -0.13 13.13 -4.13
N ILE A 103 -0.07 11.83 -3.85
CA ILE A 103 -0.46 11.27 -2.55
C ILE A 103 0.46 11.80 -1.44
N VAL A 104 1.77 11.83 -1.68
CA VAL A 104 2.74 12.41 -0.73
C VAL A 104 2.43 13.87 -0.45
N GLY A 105 2.13 14.66 -1.49
CA GLY A 105 1.77 16.08 -1.35
C GLY A 105 0.47 16.29 -0.58
N ASP A 106 -0.58 15.58 -0.94
CA ASP A 106 -1.91 15.69 -0.31
C ASP A 106 -1.82 15.34 1.19
N PHE A 107 -1.24 14.19 1.54
CA PHE A 107 -1.13 13.77 2.95
C PHE A 107 -0.06 14.54 3.72
N GLY A 108 1.06 14.89 3.08
CA GLY A 108 2.08 15.75 3.68
C GLY A 108 1.50 17.10 4.10
N GLY A 109 0.66 17.70 3.26
CA GLY A 109 -0.09 18.90 3.60
C GLY A 109 -1.07 18.69 4.77
N MET A 110 -1.81 17.58 4.78
CA MET A 110 -2.77 17.28 5.86
C MET A 110 -2.13 17.07 7.23
N ILE A 111 -0.95 16.43 7.31
CA ILE A 111 -0.28 16.18 8.59
C ILE A 111 0.60 17.35 9.05
N THR A 112 0.87 18.34 8.19
CA THR A 112 1.71 19.50 8.55
C THR A 112 1.17 20.23 9.80
N PRO A 113 -0.14 20.56 9.91
CA PRO A 113 -0.68 21.16 11.13
C PRO A 113 -0.55 20.27 12.37
N VAL A 114 -0.64 18.95 12.20
CA VAL A 114 -0.45 17.99 13.31
C VAL A 114 0.99 18.10 13.83
N LEU A 115 1.97 18.06 12.93
CA LEU A 115 3.39 18.17 13.27
C LEU A 115 3.75 19.54 13.87
N MET A 116 3.20 20.63 13.32
CA MET A 116 3.42 22.00 13.84
C MET A 116 2.87 22.18 15.25
N ASN A 117 1.83 21.42 15.63
CA ASN A 117 1.26 21.41 16.98
C ASN A 117 1.87 20.32 17.88
N HIS A 118 3.04 19.77 17.52
CA HIS A 118 3.70 18.68 18.25
C HIS A 118 2.85 17.41 18.42
N GLY A 119 1.89 17.19 17.53
CA GLY A 119 1.14 15.94 17.44
C GLY A 119 1.97 14.81 16.86
N ASP A 120 1.56 13.57 17.16
CA ASP A 120 2.19 12.36 16.62
C ASP A 120 1.58 12.00 15.26
N ALA A 121 2.40 12.09 14.21
CA ALA A 121 2.07 11.62 12.86
C ALA A 121 3.15 10.65 12.32
N THR A 122 3.82 9.92 13.21
CA THR A 122 4.97 9.07 12.90
C THR A 122 4.61 7.97 11.89
N ASN A 123 3.42 7.36 12.00
CA ASN A 123 3.04 6.27 11.10
C ASN A 123 2.79 6.80 9.69
N CYS A 124 2.13 7.96 9.58
CA CYS A 124 1.95 8.64 8.31
C CYS A 124 3.30 9.01 7.68
N GLN A 125 4.22 9.62 8.43
CA GLN A 125 5.53 9.98 7.93
C GLN A 125 6.30 8.77 7.38
N ASN A 126 6.31 7.66 8.12
CA ASN A 126 6.95 6.42 7.68
C ASN A 126 6.28 5.84 6.43
N ALA A 127 4.96 5.88 6.36
CA ALA A 127 4.22 5.41 5.19
C ALA A 127 4.48 6.28 3.96
N LEU A 128 4.52 7.61 4.12
CA LEU A 128 4.86 8.56 3.07
C LEU A 128 6.29 8.38 2.57
N ALA A 129 7.25 8.18 3.48
CA ALA A 129 8.65 7.92 3.13
C ALA A 129 8.82 6.64 2.32
N SER A 130 7.98 5.62 2.54
CA SER A 130 8.02 4.38 1.74
C SER A 130 7.60 4.55 0.27
N MET A 131 6.96 5.68 -0.06
CA MET A 131 6.48 5.99 -1.41
C MET A 131 7.44 6.87 -2.23
N GLN A 132 8.54 7.33 -1.62
CA GLN A 132 9.64 8.07 -2.27
C GLN A 132 10.66 7.10 -2.86
#